data_AF-A0A1V6AY88-F1
#
_entry.id   AF-A0A1V6AY88-F1
#
_cell.length_a   1.000
_cell.length_b   1.000
_cell.length_c   1.000
_cell.angle_alpha   90.00
_cell.angle_beta   90.00
_cell.angle_gamma   90.00
#
_symmetry.space_group_name_H-M   'P 1'
#
loop_
_entity.id
_entity.type
_entity.pdbx_description
1 polymer ?
#
loop_
_entity_poly.entity_id
_entity_poly.type
_entity_poly.pdbx_seq_one_letter_code
_entity_poly.pdbx_strand_id
1 'polypeptide(L)'
;MKNKNAAVMVFTLIAAAVFFAPGLSRAQYQGRLEGVVTDATGAPLAKVTVIVASVKSASMNYTLTTDSQGKFSQVGITPGYYQITFKKEGFQPKSSEIHVRIADVTRVGATLEKGGEALEKALSDADRLLLKGNKLAEENRYEEAIEAFKEAIALSSFNWGYHFNLGLAYKKINKLEEATAAFQKAVELNPESYSSNKELAEALAKADKFEEAAGHYQKAVDVSPEDPDAYYNLGACLINVGRTDEAQAAFSKAVELKPDYIDAYYQIGTIAIGQNKIPEAVAALEKFLSLAPDHEKAPVAKQLLEYLKK
;
A
#
# COMPACT_ATOMS: atom_id res chain seq x y z
N MET A 1 -20.61 16.24 -33.00
CA MET A 1 -20.20 14.85 -33.34
C MET A 1 -19.42 14.27 -32.16
N LYS A 2 -19.55 12.96 -31.87
CA LYS A 2 -19.20 12.38 -30.55
C LYS A 2 -17.69 12.07 -30.40
N ASN A 3 -17.06 12.66 -29.39
CA ASN A 3 -15.65 12.42 -29.01
C ASN A 3 -15.54 11.29 -27.94
N LYS A 4 -14.41 10.56 -27.86
CA LYS A 4 -14.21 9.34 -27.00
C LYS A 4 -12.72 9.23 -26.53
N ASN A 5 -12.44 9.00 -25.23
CA ASN A 5 -11.14 9.38 -24.56
C ASN A 5 -10.50 8.38 -23.49
N ALA A 6 -10.61 7.04 -23.58
CA ALA A 6 -10.32 5.93 -22.59
C ALA A 6 -9.78 6.15 -21.11
N ALA A 7 -10.28 5.39 -20.10
CA ALA A 7 -10.16 5.61 -18.62
C ALA A 7 -9.15 4.81 -17.72
N VAL A 8 -8.42 5.45 -16.77
CA VAL A 8 -7.68 4.77 -15.64
C VAL A 8 -7.60 5.68 -14.41
N MET A 9 -7.50 5.10 -13.19
CA MET A 9 -7.53 5.81 -11.91
C MET A 9 -6.80 5.18 -10.69
N VAL A 10 -6.59 5.97 -9.61
CA VAL A 10 -5.42 5.98 -8.68
C VAL A 10 -5.81 6.47 -7.26
N PHE A 11 -5.09 6.16 -6.14
CA PHE A 11 -4.83 7.06 -4.94
C PHE A 11 -4.04 6.48 -3.71
N THR A 12 -4.04 7.17 -2.51
CA THR A 12 -2.82 7.65 -1.78
C THR A 12 -2.92 7.93 -0.22
N LEU A 13 -1.76 7.92 0.49
CA LEU A 13 -1.35 8.55 1.82
C LEU A 13 -1.62 7.76 3.14
N ILE A 14 -0.69 7.60 4.12
CA ILE A 14 0.33 8.53 4.70
C ILE A 14 1.69 7.88 5.08
N ALA A 15 2.76 8.71 5.03
CA ALA A 15 4.15 8.64 5.51
C ALA A 15 4.75 7.46 6.32
N ALA A 16 5.97 7.08 5.90
CA ALA A 16 7.13 6.95 6.78
C ALA A 16 8.34 7.63 6.11
N ALA A 17 9.10 8.44 6.85
CA ALA A 17 10.30 9.11 6.33
C ALA A 17 11.53 8.22 6.55
N VAL A 18 12.21 7.82 5.48
CA VAL A 18 13.58 7.26 5.57
C VAL A 18 14.56 8.39 5.32
N PHE A 19 15.41 8.66 6.31
CA PHE A 19 16.43 9.70 6.21
C PHE A 19 17.49 9.35 5.17
N PHE A 20 17.80 10.28 4.28
CA PHE A 20 18.96 10.18 3.40
C PHE A 20 20.24 10.40 4.21
N ALA A 21 21.26 9.57 3.99
CA ALA A 21 22.61 9.86 4.44
C ALA A 21 23.11 11.18 3.79
N PRO A 22 23.67 12.14 4.55
CA PRO A 22 24.17 13.39 4.00
C PRO A 22 25.51 13.15 3.29
N GLY A 23 25.56 13.29 1.96
CA GLY A 23 26.85 13.30 1.25
C GLY A 23 26.83 13.01 -0.27
N LEU A 24 25.76 12.43 -0.81
CA LEU A 24 25.68 12.09 -2.25
C LEU A 24 24.67 12.98 -2.98
N SER A 25 25.02 13.37 -4.22
CA SER A 25 24.25 14.33 -5.01
C SER A 25 22.88 13.76 -5.42
N ARG A 26 21.87 14.64 -5.51
CA ARG A 26 20.46 14.30 -5.80
C ARG A 26 20.17 13.74 -7.21
N ALA A 27 21.19 13.35 -7.97
CA ALA A 27 21.04 12.82 -9.31
C ALA A 27 21.16 11.28 -9.32
N GLN A 28 20.31 10.62 -10.11
CA GLN A 28 20.48 9.23 -10.58
C GLN A 28 20.20 8.06 -9.60
N TYR A 29 19.18 8.16 -8.74
CA TYR A 29 18.49 6.95 -8.24
C TYR A 29 17.05 6.91 -8.77
N GLN A 30 16.90 6.21 -9.89
CA GLN A 30 15.64 6.01 -10.60
C GLN A 30 15.47 4.52 -10.87
N GLY A 31 14.43 3.93 -10.30
CA GLY A 31 14.02 2.55 -10.57
C GLY A 31 13.51 2.39 -11.99
N ARG A 32 13.48 1.13 -12.44
CA ARG A 32 12.98 0.75 -13.76
C ARG A 32 11.85 -0.25 -13.61
N LEU A 33 10.75 0.02 -14.28
CA LEU A 33 9.64 -0.90 -14.42
C LEU A 33 9.69 -1.49 -15.83
N GLU A 34 9.73 -2.81 -15.92
CA GLU A 34 9.54 -3.57 -17.15
C GLU A 34 8.32 -4.46 -17.01
N GLY A 35 7.65 -4.79 -18.11
CA GLY A 35 6.60 -5.79 -18.06
C GLY A 35 6.20 -6.35 -19.41
N VAL A 36 5.41 -7.41 -19.34
CA VAL A 36 4.87 -8.13 -20.50
C VAL A 36 3.39 -8.32 -20.29
N VAL A 37 2.59 -8.02 -21.31
CA VAL A 37 1.15 -8.24 -21.31
C VAL A 37 0.81 -9.35 -22.31
N THR A 38 0.11 -10.38 -21.86
CA THR A 38 -0.37 -11.49 -22.68
C THR A 38 -1.88 -11.62 -22.61
N ASP A 39 -2.47 -12.40 -23.53
CA ASP A 39 -3.82 -12.92 -23.33
C ASP A 39 -3.82 -14.19 -22.47
N ALA A 40 -5.02 -14.71 -22.19
CA ALA A 40 -5.24 -15.97 -21.47
C ALA A 40 -4.58 -17.21 -22.09
N THR A 41 -4.13 -17.16 -23.36
CA THR A 41 -3.37 -18.24 -24.02
C THR A 41 -1.86 -18.08 -23.89
N GLY A 42 -1.40 -16.99 -23.25
CA GLY A 42 0.01 -16.61 -23.16
C GLY A 42 0.54 -15.87 -24.40
N ALA A 43 -0.31 -15.55 -25.39
CA ALA A 43 0.12 -14.83 -26.57
C ALA A 43 0.34 -13.33 -26.27
N PRO A 44 1.41 -12.69 -26.77
CA PRO A 44 1.73 -11.30 -26.45
C PRO A 44 0.71 -10.31 -27.02
N LEU A 45 0.23 -9.38 -26.17
CA LEU A 45 -0.73 -8.35 -26.56
C LEU A 45 -0.04 -7.03 -26.84
N ALA A 46 0.16 -6.74 -28.12
CA ALA A 46 0.60 -5.42 -28.59
C ALA A 46 -0.49 -4.34 -28.43
N LYS A 47 -0.07 -3.07 -28.38
CA LYS A 47 -0.95 -1.89 -28.29
C LYS A 47 -1.86 -1.85 -27.05
N VAL A 48 -1.49 -2.54 -25.97
CA VAL A 48 -2.12 -2.35 -24.65
C VAL A 48 -1.63 -1.02 -24.11
N THR A 49 -2.52 -0.10 -23.74
CA THR A 49 -2.13 1.08 -22.97
C THR A 49 -1.87 0.65 -21.53
N VAL A 50 -0.67 0.95 -21.01
CA VAL A 50 -0.29 0.65 -19.63
C VAL A 50 -0.15 1.97 -18.90
N ILE A 51 -0.99 2.20 -17.89
CA ILE A 51 -0.93 3.42 -17.09
C ILE A 51 -0.37 3.05 -15.72
N VAL A 52 0.78 3.64 -15.42
CA VAL A 52 1.57 3.43 -14.22
C VAL A 52 1.48 4.70 -13.41
N ALA A 53 0.69 4.69 -12.34
CA ALA A 53 0.49 5.86 -11.49
C ALA A 53 1.06 5.61 -10.11
N SER A 54 1.89 6.53 -9.62
CA SER A 54 2.36 6.51 -8.23
C SER A 54 1.16 6.66 -7.31
N VAL A 55 1.04 5.77 -6.33
CA VAL A 55 0.06 5.93 -5.24
C VAL A 55 0.50 7.03 -4.25
N LYS A 56 1.61 7.73 -4.50
CA LYS A 56 2.12 8.80 -3.62
C LYS A 56 2.14 10.19 -4.27
N SER A 57 1.98 10.30 -5.59
CA SER A 57 2.12 11.59 -6.29
C SER A 57 1.44 11.59 -7.67
N ALA A 58 0.44 12.45 -7.89
CA ALA A 58 -0.22 12.52 -9.20
C ALA A 58 0.68 13.07 -10.32
N SER A 59 1.78 13.76 -9.99
CA SER A 59 2.79 14.18 -11.00
C SER A 59 3.59 13.00 -11.57
N MET A 60 3.52 11.84 -10.93
CA MET A 60 4.17 10.60 -11.35
C MET A 60 3.15 9.63 -11.96
N ASN A 61 2.63 10.02 -13.12
CA ASN A 61 1.68 9.23 -13.90
C ASN A 61 2.23 9.04 -15.33
N TYR A 62 2.53 7.78 -15.68
CA TYR A 62 3.13 7.41 -16.95
C TYR A 62 2.12 6.63 -17.80
N THR A 63 1.88 7.09 -19.03
CA THR A 63 1.07 6.36 -20.02
C THR A 63 1.99 5.74 -21.08
N LEU A 64 2.05 4.42 -21.09
CA LEU A 64 2.88 3.61 -21.97
C LEU A 64 2.01 2.84 -22.96
N THR A 65 2.62 2.21 -23.97
CA THR A 65 1.95 1.30 -24.89
C THR A 65 2.84 0.09 -25.16
N THR A 66 2.28 -1.12 -25.16
CA THR A 66 3.06 -2.34 -25.41
C THR A 66 3.49 -2.48 -26.87
N ASP A 67 4.71 -2.99 -27.06
CA ASP A 67 5.28 -3.31 -28.38
C ASP A 67 4.67 -4.57 -29.02
N SER A 68 5.18 -4.98 -30.18
CA SER A 68 4.73 -6.20 -30.89
C SER A 68 4.96 -7.50 -30.13
N GLN A 69 5.78 -7.49 -29.08
CA GLN A 69 6.06 -8.61 -28.17
C GLN A 69 5.31 -8.47 -26.84
N GLY A 70 4.35 -7.54 -26.75
CA GLY A 70 3.57 -7.28 -25.54
C GLY A 70 4.36 -6.57 -24.44
N LYS A 71 5.57 -6.08 -24.71
CA LYS A 71 6.48 -5.53 -23.70
C LYS A 71 6.29 -4.03 -23.50
N PHE A 72 6.50 -3.57 -22.28
CA PHE A 72 6.61 -2.16 -21.93
C PHE A 72 7.78 -1.92 -20.97
N SER A 73 8.31 -0.70 -20.95
CA SER A 73 9.37 -0.29 -20.02
C SER A 73 9.22 1.21 -19.69
N GLN A 74 9.37 1.57 -18.42
CA GLN A 74 9.49 2.95 -17.94
C GLN A 74 10.72 3.04 -17.03
N VAL A 75 11.64 3.93 -17.39
CA VAL A 75 12.77 4.36 -16.54
C VAL A 75 12.39 5.66 -15.84
N GLY A 76 13.10 6.05 -14.78
CA GLY A 76 12.78 7.32 -14.11
C GLY A 76 11.74 7.23 -13.00
N ILE A 77 11.36 6.01 -12.60
CA ILE A 77 10.39 5.80 -11.53
C ILE A 77 11.09 5.96 -10.18
N THR A 78 10.50 6.73 -9.27
CA THR A 78 11.00 6.87 -7.90
C THR A 78 10.52 5.70 -7.04
N PRO A 79 11.26 5.32 -5.99
CA PRO A 79 10.86 4.20 -5.13
C PRO A 79 9.50 4.43 -4.47
N GLY A 80 8.63 3.42 -4.50
CA GLY A 80 7.31 3.49 -3.92
C GLY A 80 6.34 2.50 -4.56
N TYR A 81 5.08 2.59 -4.12
CA TYR A 81 4.00 1.78 -4.64
C TYR A 81 3.36 2.46 -5.86
N TYR A 82 3.01 1.66 -6.86
CA TYR A 82 2.41 2.08 -8.11
C TYR A 82 1.19 1.22 -8.40
N GLN A 83 0.09 1.87 -8.76
CA GLN A 83 -1.03 1.17 -9.37
C GLN A 83 -0.78 1.10 -10.88
N ILE A 84 -0.75 -0.12 -11.41
CA ILE A 84 -0.71 -0.35 -12.86
C ILE A 84 -2.09 -0.79 -13.32
N THR A 85 -2.57 -0.10 -14.36
CA THR A 85 -3.82 -0.47 -15.03
C THR A 85 -3.57 -0.63 -16.52
N PHE A 86 -4.08 -1.73 -17.05
CA PHE A 86 -3.97 -2.11 -18.45
C PHE A 86 -5.27 -1.77 -19.19
N LYS A 87 -5.17 -1.36 -20.45
CA LYS A 87 -6.33 -1.16 -21.35
C LYS A 87 -6.04 -1.77 -22.70
N LYS A 88 -7.00 -2.51 -23.26
CA LYS A 88 -6.98 -2.92 -24.66
C LYS A 88 -8.39 -3.19 -25.16
N GLU A 89 -8.68 -2.78 -26.39
CA GLU A 89 -10.01 -2.94 -27.00
C GLU A 89 -10.42 -4.42 -27.07
N GLY A 90 -11.58 -4.75 -26.48
CA GLY A 90 -12.12 -6.09 -26.35
C GLY A 90 -11.49 -6.94 -25.23
N PHE A 91 -10.87 -6.34 -24.20
CA PHE A 91 -10.24 -7.06 -23.09
C PHE A 91 -10.69 -6.56 -21.70
N GLN A 92 -10.81 -7.49 -20.76
CA GLN A 92 -11.05 -7.23 -19.34
C GLN A 92 -9.69 -7.20 -18.59
N PRO A 93 -9.27 -6.04 -18.06
CA PRO A 93 -8.05 -5.94 -17.28
C PRO A 93 -8.28 -6.22 -15.79
N LYS A 94 -7.28 -6.81 -15.14
CA LYS A 94 -7.06 -6.64 -13.70
C LYS A 94 -6.12 -5.46 -13.48
N SER A 95 -6.44 -4.61 -12.50
CA SER A 95 -5.50 -3.66 -11.92
C SER A 95 -4.56 -4.39 -10.96
N SER A 96 -3.28 -4.02 -10.94
CA SER A 96 -2.31 -4.56 -10.00
C SER A 96 -1.60 -3.43 -9.27
N GLU A 97 -1.49 -3.54 -7.95
CA GLU A 97 -0.57 -2.73 -7.14
C GLU A 97 0.80 -3.42 -7.16
N ILE A 98 1.87 -2.65 -7.35
CA ILE A 98 3.24 -3.16 -7.35
C ILE A 98 4.18 -2.22 -6.58
N HIS A 99 5.21 -2.77 -5.96
CA HIS A 99 6.28 -1.99 -5.34
C HIS A 99 7.44 -1.83 -6.34
N VAL A 100 7.86 -0.58 -6.59
CA VAL A 100 9.08 -0.26 -7.35
C VAL A 100 10.17 0.20 -6.39
N ARG A 101 11.36 -0.42 -6.42
CA ARG A 101 12.46 -0.15 -5.48
C ARG A 101 13.55 0.75 -6.08
N ILE A 102 14.53 1.15 -5.27
CA ILE A 102 15.75 1.83 -5.72
C ILE A 102 16.58 0.88 -6.57
N ALA A 103 17.06 1.33 -7.74
CA ALA A 103 18.00 0.64 -8.63
C ALA A 103 17.60 -0.75 -9.17
N ASP A 104 16.52 -1.34 -8.68
CA ASP A 104 15.99 -2.62 -9.16
C ASP A 104 15.19 -2.45 -10.46
N VAL A 105 15.13 -3.55 -11.23
CA VAL A 105 14.18 -3.74 -12.33
C VAL A 105 12.96 -4.50 -11.78
N THR A 106 11.89 -3.78 -11.47
CA THR A 106 10.59 -4.39 -11.14
C THR A 106 9.99 -4.96 -12.41
N ARG A 107 9.68 -6.26 -12.42
CA ARG A 107 9.06 -6.95 -13.56
C ARG A 107 7.60 -7.27 -13.28
N VAL A 108 6.74 -6.92 -14.23
CA VAL A 108 5.29 -7.11 -14.13
C VAL A 108 4.78 -7.95 -15.29
N GLY A 109 4.22 -9.12 -14.99
CA GLY A 109 3.40 -9.88 -15.94
C GLY A 109 1.94 -9.51 -15.77
N ALA A 110 1.22 -9.33 -16.87
CA ALA A 110 -0.23 -9.14 -16.84
C ALA A 110 -0.92 -10.00 -17.91
N THR A 111 -1.94 -10.74 -17.50
CA THR A 111 -2.79 -11.53 -18.37
C THR A 111 -4.12 -10.82 -18.53
N LEU A 112 -4.55 -10.58 -19.77
CA LEU A 112 -5.85 -10.00 -20.09
C LEU A 112 -6.78 -11.04 -20.73
N GLU A 113 -8.02 -11.08 -20.28
CA GLU A 113 -9.07 -11.94 -20.84
C GLU A 113 -9.93 -11.15 -21.84
N LYS A 114 -10.62 -11.80 -22.78
CA LYS A 114 -11.48 -11.08 -23.73
C LYS A 114 -12.77 -10.61 -23.05
N GLY A 115 -13.02 -9.30 -23.09
CA GLY A 115 -14.21 -8.64 -22.54
C GLY A 115 -15.08 -8.04 -23.65
N GLY A 116 -16.38 -7.88 -23.39
CA GLY A 116 -17.33 -7.34 -24.38
C GLY A 116 -17.19 -5.83 -24.63
N GLU A 117 -17.67 -5.38 -25.80
CA GLU A 117 -17.56 -4.01 -26.37
C GLU A 117 -18.10 -2.84 -25.51
N ALA A 118 -18.61 -3.11 -24.31
CA ALA A 118 -19.27 -2.14 -23.43
C ALA A 118 -18.30 -1.23 -22.65
N LEU A 119 -17.02 -1.60 -22.52
CA LEU A 119 -16.06 -0.98 -21.59
C LEU A 119 -15.21 0.17 -22.18
N GLU A 120 -15.29 0.42 -23.49
CA GLU A 120 -14.12 0.91 -24.23
C GLU A 120 -13.98 2.44 -24.45
N LYS A 121 -14.84 3.29 -23.87
CA LYS A 121 -14.96 4.70 -24.32
C LYS A 121 -14.79 5.70 -23.19
N ALA A 122 -13.86 6.63 -23.42
CA ALA A 122 -13.55 7.74 -22.53
C ALA A 122 -12.88 7.31 -21.21
N LEU A 123 -12.07 8.20 -20.60
CA LEU A 123 -12.22 8.46 -19.17
C LEU A 123 -13.72 8.53 -18.98
N SER A 124 -14.34 7.54 -18.33
CA SER A 124 -15.79 7.59 -18.14
C SER A 124 -16.11 8.86 -17.35
N ASP A 125 -17.38 9.27 -17.27
CA ASP A 125 -17.65 10.45 -16.43
C ASP A 125 -17.34 10.16 -14.95
N ALA A 126 -17.48 8.91 -14.50
CA ALA A 126 -16.92 8.43 -13.23
C ALA A 126 -15.40 8.61 -13.18
N ASP A 127 -14.70 8.23 -14.27
CA ASP A 127 -13.26 8.45 -14.40
C ASP A 127 -12.84 9.87 -14.83
N ARG A 128 -13.73 10.85 -14.77
CA ARG A 128 -13.37 12.28 -14.67
C ARG A 128 -13.56 12.77 -13.25
N LEU A 129 -14.60 12.29 -12.60
CA LEU A 129 -15.00 12.67 -11.25
C LEU A 129 -14.02 12.21 -10.18
N LEU A 130 -13.53 10.98 -10.23
CA LEU A 130 -12.45 10.59 -9.31
C LEU A 130 -11.20 11.46 -9.55
N LEU A 131 -10.82 11.84 -10.78
CA LEU A 131 -9.60 12.62 -11.07
C LEU A 131 -9.72 14.08 -10.60
N LYS A 132 -10.94 14.64 -10.71
CA LYS A 132 -11.33 15.88 -10.04
C LYS A 132 -11.15 15.73 -8.53
N GLY A 133 -11.63 14.64 -7.93
CA GLY A 133 -11.42 14.34 -6.52
C GLY A 133 -9.95 14.09 -6.11
N ASN A 134 -9.10 13.50 -6.98
CA ASN A 134 -7.64 13.43 -6.83
C ASN A 134 -7.08 14.82 -6.60
N LYS A 135 -7.34 15.71 -7.55
CA LYS A 135 -6.87 17.09 -7.47
C LYS A 135 -7.41 17.83 -6.25
N LEU A 136 -8.68 17.65 -5.91
CA LEU A 136 -9.30 18.28 -4.74
C LEU A 136 -8.67 17.80 -3.42
N ALA A 137 -8.40 16.50 -3.27
CA ALA A 137 -7.73 15.98 -2.07
C ALA A 137 -6.26 16.44 -1.97
N GLU A 138 -5.53 16.54 -3.09
CA GLU A 138 -4.19 17.13 -3.13
C GLU A 138 -4.22 18.62 -2.73
N GLU A 139 -5.29 19.34 -3.08
CA GLU A 139 -5.59 20.71 -2.62
C GLU A 139 -6.12 20.78 -1.17
N ASN A 140 -6.21 19.65 -0.44
CA ASN A 140 -6.81 19.49 0.89
C ASN A 140 -8.31 19.85 1.00
N ARG A 141 -9.03 19.86 -0.14
CA ARG A 141 -10.48 20.12 -0.26
C ARG A 141 -11.25 18.81 -0.16
N TYR A 142 -11.13 18.15 1.00
CA TYR A 142 -11.56 16.76 1.20
C TYR A 142 -13.08 16.57 1.07
N GLU A 143 -13.89 17.52 1.51
CA GLU A 143 -15.36 17.49 1.37
C GLU A 143 -15.79 17.50 -0.10
N GLU A 144 -15.17 18.35 -0.92
CA GLU A 144 -15.45 18.39 -2.36
C GLU A 144 -14.92 17.14 -3.09
N ALA A 145 -13.81 16.57 -2.62
CA ALA A 145 -13.29 15.30 -3.12
C ALA A 145 -14.26 14.15 -2.82
N ILE A 146 -14.82 14.09 -1.60
CA ILE A 146 -15.83 13.11 -1.18
C ILE A 146 -17.05 13.14 -2.10
N GLU A 147 -17.61 14.32 -2.40
CA GLU A 147 -18.75 14.42 -3.32
C GLU A 147 -18.37 13.98 -4.74
N ALA A 148 -17.17 14.33 -5.23
CA ALA A 148 -16.69 13.85 -6.53
C ALA A 148 -16.54 12.30 -6.58
N PHE A 149 -16.11 11.66 -5.49
CA PHE A 149 -16.06 10.19 -5.43
C PHE A 149 -17.44 9.55 -5.35
N LYS A 150 -18.38 10.14 -4.60
CA LYS A 150 -19.78 9.68 -4.56
C LYS A 150 -20.44 9.77 -5.94
N GLU A 151 -20.24 10.88 -6.66
CA GLU A 151 -20.72 11.03 -8.04
C GLU A 151 -20.08 9.96 -8.96
N ALA A 152 -18.79 9.64 -8.79
CA ALA A 152 -18.13 8.58 -9.54
C ALA A 152 -18.74 7.19 -9.25
N ILE A 153 -18.97 6.86 -7.97
CA ILE A 153 -19.58 5.60 -7.53
C ILE A 153 -21.03 5.47 -8.05
N ALA A 154 -21.78 6.57 -8.08
CA ALA A 154 -23.15 6.61 -8.60
C ALA A 154 -23.21 6.32 -10.12
N LEU A 155 -22.17 6.67 -10.87
CA LEU A 155 -22.05 6.36 -12.30
C LEU A 155 -21.46 4.97 -12.58
N SER A 156 -20.60 4.44 -11.70
CA SER A 156 -20.06 3.09 -11.79
C SER A 156 -19.61 2.60 -10.41
N SER A 157 -20.28 1.59 -9.86
CA SER A 157 -20.04 1.12 -8.49
C SER A 157 -18.96 0.03 -8.38
N PHE A 158 -18.50 -0.53 -9.49
CA PHE A 158 -17.65 -1.73 -9.53
C PHE A 158 -16.14 -1.48 -9.48
N ASN A 159 -15.69 -0.23 -9.60
CA ASN A 159 -14.27 0.10 -9.46
C ASN A 159 -13.92 0.29 -7.98
N TRP A 160 -13.17 -0.66 -7.40
CA TRP A 160 -12.68 -0.61 -6.02
C TRP A 160 -11.95 0.70 -5.70
N GLY A 161 -11.29 1.30 -6.69
CA GLY A 161 -10.55 2.55 -6.55
C GLY A 161 -11.43 3.73 -6.17
N TYR A 162 -12.69 3.82 -6.60
CA TYR A 162 -13.57 4.93 -6.16
C TYR A 162 -13.89 4.84 -4.66
N HIS A 163 -14.12 3.63 -4.16
CA HIS A 163 -14.45 3.38 -2.75
C HIS A 163 -13.22 3.54 -1.85
N PHE A 164 -12.06 3.03 -2.27
CA PHE A 164 -10.78 3.25 -1.58
C PHE A 164 -10.54 4.75 -1.34
N ASN A 165 -10.91 5.56 -2.33
CA ASN A 165 -10.75 7.01 -2.29
C ASN A 165 -11.68 7.78 -1.40
N LEU A 166 -12.95 7.40 -1.48
CA LEU A 166 -13.94 7.86 -0.54
C LEU A 166 -13.46 7.55 0.90
N GLY A 167 -12.88 6.37 1.14
CA GLY A 167 -12.27 5.98 2.40
C GLY A 167 -11.13 6.90 2.85
N LEU A 168 -10.15 7.15 1.97
CA LEU A 168 -9.00 8.03 2.27
C LEU A 168 -9.44 9.47 2.59
N ALA A 169 -10.37 10.04 1.82
CA ALA A 169 -10.84 11.39 2.08
C ALA A 169 -11.68 11.49 3.37
N TYR A 170 -12.50 10.47 3.68
CA TYR A 170 -13.18 10.39 4.99
C TYR A 170 -12.18 10.26 6.16
N LYS A 171 -11.14 9.42 6.03
CA LYS A 171 -10.05 9.28 7.01
C LYS A 171 -9.36 10.63 7.27
N LYS A 172 -9.17 11.45 6.23
CA LYS A 172 -8.54 12.78 6.32
C LYS A 172 -9.35 13.81 7.10
N ILE A 173 -10.68 13.71 7.10
CA ILE A 173 -11.58 14.57 7.90
C ILE A 173 -12.09 13.87 9.17
N ASN A 174 -11.37 12.83 9.63
CA ASN A 174 -11.66 12.07 10.85
C ASN A 174 -13.07 11.44 10.91
N LYS A 175 -13.62 11.08 9.75
CA LYS A 175 -14.88 10.33 9.61
C LYS A 175 -14.58 8.84 9.49
N LEU A 176 -14.26 8.22 10.62
CA LEU A 176 -13.67 6.88 10.66
C LEU A 176 -14.67 5.78 10.29
N GLU A 177 -15.95 5.95 10.63
CA GLU A 177 -17.04 5.04 10.31
C GLU A 177 -17.29 5.01 8.78
N GLU A 178 -17.46 6.18 8.16
CA GLU A 178 -17.62 6.25 6.71
C GLU A 178 -16.34 5.82 5.96
N ALA A 179 -15.16 6.08 6.52
CA ALA A 179 -13.90 5.60 5.96
C ALA A 179 -13.84 4.06 5.97
N THR A 180 -14.16 3.44 7.10
CA THR A 180 -14.18 1.97 7.26
C THR A 180 -15.14 1.32 6.27
N ALA A 181 -16.36 1.86 6.12
CA ALA A 181 -17.36 1.34 5.17
C ALA A 181 -16.87 1.43 3.70
N ALA A 182 -16.18 2.52 3.35
CA ALA A 182 -15.65 2.71 2.00
C ALA A 182 -14.44 1.79 1.72
N PHE A 183 -13.53 1.59 2.69
CA PHE A 183 -12.44 0.61 2.57
C PHE A 183 -12.95 -0.83 2.51
N GLN A 184 -13.96 -1.18 3.32
CA GLN A 184 -14.63 -2.46 3.25
C GLN A 184 -15.16 -2.73 1.82
N LYS A 185 -15.78 -1.72 1.20
CA LYS A 185 -16.29 -1.87 -0.17
C LYS A 185 -15.17 -1.98 -1.22
N ALA A 186 -14.03 -1.33 -1.00
CA ALA A 186 -12.85 -1.51 -1.84
C ALA A 186 -12.30 -2.95 -1.75
N VAL A 187 -12.19 -3.51 -0.55
CA VAL A 187 -11.74 -4.91 -0.33
C VAL A 187 -12.74 -5.92 -0.90
N GLU A 188 -14.05 -5.69 -0.80
CA GLU A 188 -15.06 -6.55 -1.46
C GLU A 188 -14.88 -6.61 -2.98
N LEU A 189 -14.52 -5.49 -3.61
CA LEU A 189 -14.36 -5.37 -5.06
C LEU A 189 -12.97 -5.80 -5.55
N ASN A 190 -11.95 -5.71 -4.70
CA ASN A 190 -10.60 -6.23 -4.95
C ASN A 190 -9.97 -6.81 -3.67
N PRO A 191 -10.24 -8.08 -3.34
CA PRO A 191 -9.75 -8.72 -2.11
C PRO A 191 -8.22 -8.75 -1.99
N GLU A 192 -7.52 -8.70 -3.11
CA GLU A 192 -6.05 -8.73 -3.22
C GLU A 192 -5.42 -7.31 -3.25
N SER A 193 -6.21 -6.24 -3.07
CA SER A 193 -5.65 -4.88 -2.94
C SER A 193 -4.89 -4.77 -1.61
N TYR A 194 -3.56 -4.67 -1.70
CA TYR A 194 -2.68 -4.41 -0.58
C TYR A 194 -3.12 -3.16 0.20
N SER A 195 -3.28 -2.05 -0.53
CA SER A 195 -3.63 -0.75 0.07
C SER A 195 -5.01 -0.80 0.74
N SER A 196 -6.02 -1.41 0.10
CA SER A 196 -7.37 -1.49 0.69
C SER A 196 -7.41 -2.35 1.95
N ASN A 197 -6.69 -3.49 1.98
CA ASN A 197 -6.59 -4.30 3.19
C ASN A 197 -5.83 -3.58 4.31
N LYS A 198 -4.71 -2.91 4.01
CA LYS A 198 -3.92 -2.14 5.00
C LYS A 198 -4.72 -1.01 5.62
N GLU A 199 -5.42 -0.23 4.81
CA GLU A 199 -6.23 0.91 5.25
C GLU A 199 -7.48 0.48 6.04
N LEU A 200 -8.15 -0.59 5.61
CA LEU A 200 -9.24 -1.20 6.36
C LEU A 200 -8.75 -1.72 7.72
N ALA A 201 -7.60 -2.41 7.75
CA ALA A 201 -7.01 -2.90 8.99
C ALA A 201 -6.65 -1.76 9.97
N GLU A 202 -6.08 -0.65 9.48
CA GLU A 202 -5.78 0.53 10.32
C GLU A 202 -7.07 1.16 10.88
N ALA A 203 -8.12 1.25 10.07
CA ALA A 203 -9.41 1.79 10.49
C ALA A 203 -10.09 0.89 11.54
N LEU A 204 -10.06 -0.43 11.34
CA LEU A 204 -10.56 -1.42 12.31
C LEU A 204 -9.76 -1.39 13.62
N ALA A 205 -8.43 -1.29 13.56
CA ALA A 205 -7.58 -1.20 14.75
C ALA A 205 -7.85 0.08 15.58
N LYS A 206 -8.16 1.21 14.92
CA LYS A 206 -8.59 2.45 15.62
C LYS A 206 -9.99 2.37 16.23
N ALA A 207 -10.79 1.40 15.82
CA ALA A 207 -12.10 1.09 16.39
C ALA A 207 -12.04 -0.10 17.38
N ASP A 208 -10.84 -0.41 17.89
CA ASP A 208 -10.53 -1.54 18.80
C ASP A 208 -10.92 -2.95 18.28
N LYS A 209 -11.18 -3.08 16.96
CA LYS A 209 -11.53 -4.35 16.28
C LYS A 209 -10.29 -5.15 15.88
N PHE A 210 -9.44 -5.45 16.86
CA PHE A 210 -8.09 -5.97 16.62
C PHE A 210 -8.03 -7.32 15.90
N GLU A 211 -8.99 -8.24 16.11
CA GLU A 211 -9.02 -9.53 15.41
C GLU A 211 -9.34 -9.36 13.91
N GLU A 212 -10.34 -8.52 13.58
CA GLU A 212 -10.67 -8.17 12.19
C GLU A 212 -9.51 -7.45 11.52
N ALA A 213 -8.87 -6.51 12.24
CA ALA A 213 -7.69 -5.79 11.77
C ALA A 213 -6.50 -6.72 11.51
N ALA A 214 -6.20 -7.66 12.40
CA ALA A 214 -5.14 -8.64 12.20
C ALA A 214 -5.38 -9.50 10.95
N GLY A 215 -6.62 -9.94 10.71
CA GLY A 215 -6.98 -10.68 9.50
C GLY A 215 -6.76 -9.91 8.19
N HIS A 216 -6.98 -8.59 8.19
CA HIS A 216 -6.71 -7.73 7.03
C HIS A 216 -5.23 -7.33 6.90
N TYR A 217 -4.51 -7.10 8.01
CA TYR A 217 -3.06 -6.92 7.95
C TYR A 217 -2.33 -8.20 7.48
N GLN A 218 -2.83 -9.40 7.83
CA GLN A 218 -2.28 -10.65 7.31
C GLN A 218 -2.38 -10.71 5.78
N LYS A 219 -3.57 -10.46 5.21
CA LYS A 219 -3.74 -10.37 3.75
C LYS A 219 -2.82 -9.33 3.12
N ALA A 220 -2.61 -8.19 3.79
CA ALA A 220 -1.70 -7.16 3.30
C ALA A 220 -0.24 -7.67 3.23
N VAL A 221 0.27 -8.34 4.27
CA VAL A 221 1.63 -8.89 4.24
C VAL A 221 1.75 -10.13 3.33
N ASP A 222 0.68 -10.89 3.10
CA ASP A 222 0.66 -11.99 2.13
C ASP A 222 0.83 -11.47 0.69
N VAL A 223 0.19 -10.34 0.36
CA VAL A 223 0.32 -9.67 -0.95
C VAL A 223 1.64 -8.91 -1.08
N SER A 224 2.13 -8.30 0.01
CA SER A 224 3.37 -7.52 0.03
C SER A 224 4.26 -7.87 1.23
N PRO A 225 5.04 -8.97 1.15
CA PRO A 225 5.81 -9.52 2.28
C PRO A 225 7.08 -8.72 2.64
N GLU A 226 7.12 -7.44 2.25
CA GLU A 226 8.28 -6.55 2.38
C GLU A 226 7.94 -5.19 3.03
N ASP A 227 6.70 -4.97 3.48
CA ASP A 227 6.33 -3.77 4.23
C ASP A 227 6.51 -3.99 5.75
N PRO A 228 7.60 -3.50 6.36
CA PRO A 228 7.86 -3.73 7.79
C PRO A 228 6.81 -3.04 8.68
N ASP A 229 6.20 -1.95 8.23
CA ASP A 229 5.19 -1.23 8.99
C ASP A 229 3.88 -2.04 9.02
N ALA A 230 3.55 -2.78 7.95
CA ALA A 230 2.43 -3.72 7.94
C ALA A 230 2.66 -4.89 8.90
N TYR A 231 3.85 -5.48 8.94
CA TYR A 231 4.22 -6.51 9.93
C TYR A 231 4.19 -5.98 11.36
N TYR A 232 4.68 -4.76 11.62
CA TYR A 232 4.60 -4.14 12.94
C TYR A 232 3.14 -3.95 13.40
N ASN A 233 2.27 -3.42 12.53
CA ASN A 233 0.86 -3.20 12.87
C ASN A 233 0.08 -4.52 13.01
N LEU A 234 0.41 -5.55 12.22
CA LEU A 234 -0.07 -6.92 12.42
C LEU A 234 0.28 -7.43 13.83
N GLY A 235 1.56 -7.32 14.23
CA GLY A 235 2.02 -7.71 15.55
C GLY A 235 1.32 -6.94 16.68
N ALA A 236 1.10 -5.64 16.50
CA ALA A 236 0.37 -4.81 17.47
C ALA A 236 -1.10 -5.26 17.63
N CYS A 237 -1.78 -5.61 16.54
CA CYS A 237 -3.15 -6.16 16.61
C CYS A 237 -3.15 -7.54 17.30
N LEU A 238 -2.22 -8.42 16.94
CA LEU A 238 -2.08 -9.76 17.51
C LEU A 238 -1.81 -9.73 19.04
N ILE A 239 -1.06 -8.75 19.55
CA ILE A 239 -0.89 -8.55 21.00
C ILE A 239 -2.21 -8.22 21.69
N ASN A 240 -3.02 -7.32 21.12
CA ASN A 240 -4.30 -6.91 21.72
C ASN A 240 -5.34 -8.05 21.79
N VAL A 241 -5.21 -9.08 20.94
CA VAL A 241 -6.02 -10.31 20.98
C VAL A 241 -5.34 -11.48 21.69
N GLY A 242 -4.17 -11.27 22.31
CA GLY A 242 -3.45 -12.28 23.09
C GLY A 242 -2.68 -13.34 22.26
N ARG A 243 -2.54 -13.15 20.94
CA ARG A 243 -1.84 -14.05 20.01
C ARG A 243 -0.33 -13.75 19.99
N THR A 244 0.28 -13.84 21.18
CA THR A 244 1.64 -13.35 21.47
C THR A 244 2.75 -13.97 20.62
N ASP A 245 2.70 -15.28 20.34
CA ASP A 245 3.74 -15.95 19.55
C ASP A 245 3.71 -15.52 18.08
N GLU A 246 2.51 -15.33 17.52
CA GLU A 246 2.33 -14.81 16.17
C GLU A 246 2.74 -13.33 16.08
N ALA A 247 2.44 -12.54 17.12
CA ALA A 247 2.93 -11.17 17.22
C ALA A 247 4.46 -11.10 17.25
N GLN A 248 5.12 -12.00 17.99
CA GLN A 248 6.59 -12.08 18.03
C GLN A 248 7.15 -12.34 16.64
N ALA A 249 6.56 -13.28 15.87
CA ALA A 249 6.97 -13.57 14.50
C ALA A 249 6.78 -12.34 13.58
N ALA A 250 5.66 -11.62 13.69
CA ALA A 250 5.40 -10.42 12.92
C ALA A 250 6.42 -9.29 13.23
N PHE A 251 6.67 -8.99 14.52
CA PHE A 251 7.69 -8.00 14.89
C PHE A 251 9.10 -8.42 14.46
N SER A 252 9.42 -9.72 14.52
CA SER A 252 10.70 -10.27 14.06
C SER A 252 10.88 -10.05 12.56
N LYS A 253 9.82 -10.22 11.76
CA LYS A 253 9.83 -9.94 10.32
C LYS A 253 9.97 -8.44 10.03
N ALA A 254 9.34 -7.58 10.84
CA ALA A 254 9.51 -6.13 10.73
C ALA A 254 10.98 -5.68 10.94
N VAL A 255 11.70 -6.24 11.92
CA VAL A 255 13.13 -5.92 12.14
C VAL A 255 14.08 -6.62 11.15
N GLU A 256 13.69 -7.76 10.57
CA GLU A 256 14.43 -8.39 9.47
C GLU A 256 14.43 -7.49 8.22
N LEU A 257 13.26 -6.97 7.87
CA LEU A 257 13.06 -6.05 6.73
C LEU A 257 13.62 -4.64 7.01
N LYS A 258 13.61 -4.20 8.28
CA LYS A 258 14.06 -2.88 8.71
C LYS A 258 14.88 -2.98 10.02
N PRO A 259 16.21 -3.19 9.93
CA PRO A 259 17.08 -3.41 11.10
C PRO A 259 17.25 -2.22 12.08
N ASP A 260 16.62 -1.08 11.79
CA ASP A 260 16.54 0.12 12.64
C ASP A 260 15.11 0.40 13.16
N TYR A 261 14.18 -0.57 13.07
CA TYR A 261 12.80 -0.40 13.56
C TYR A 261 12.74 -0.42 15.11
N ILE A 262 12.98 0.75 15.71
CA ILE A 262 13.03 1.01 17.15
C ILE A 262 11.87 0.37 17.92
N ASP A 263 10.61 0.70 17.60
CA ASP A 263 9.46 0.18 18.36
C ASP A 263 9.32 -1.35 18.29
N ALA A 264 9.66 -1.96 17.15
CA ALA A 264 9.57 -3.42 16.99
C ALA A 264 10.55 -4.14 17.93
N TYR A 265 11.77 -3.62 18.11
CA TYR A 265 12.71 -4.16 19.11
C TYR A 265 12.20 -4.03 20.55
N TYR A 266 11.52 -2.93 20.88
CA TYR A 266 10.89 -2.79 22.20
C TYR A 266 9.82 -3.87 22.43
N GLN A 267 8.94 -4.10 21.44
CA GLN A 267 7.89 -5.13 21.54
C GLN A 267 8.45 -6.55 21.59
N ILE A 268 9.50 -6.87 20.82
CA ILE A 268 10.19 -8.17 20.92
C ILE A 268 10.74 -8.37 22.33
N GLY A 269 11.34 -7.32 22.91
CA GLY A 269 11.86 -7.34 24.28
C GLY A 269 10.78 -7.61 25.34
N THR A 270 9.66 -6.89 25.30
CA THR A 270 8.56 -7.08 26.26
C THR A 270 7.89 -8.45 26.14
N ILE A 271 7.71 -8.95 24.92
CA ILE A 271 7.19 -10.31 24.67
C ILE A 271 8.15 -11.37 25.21
N ALA A 272 9.44 -11.24 24.95
CA ALA A 272 10.45 -12.19 25.42
C ALA A 272 10.53 -12.25 26.96
N ILE A 273 10.34 -11.11 27.66
CA ILE A 273 10.17 -11.10 29.13
C ILE A 273 8.96 -11.93 29.55
N GLY A 274 7.80 -11.72 28.93
CA GLY A 274 6.57 -12.47 29.24
C GLY A 274 6.70 -13.97 28.98
N GLN A 275 7.51 -14.37 28.00
CA GLN A 275 7.84 -15.77 27.69
C GLN A 275 9.01 -16.33 28.52
N ASN A 276 9.60 -15.56 29.45
CA ASN A 276 10.81 -15.91 30.21
C ASN A 276 12.05 -16.24 29.33
N LYS A 277 12.12 -15.68 28.12
CA LYS A 277 13.24 -15.78 27.17
C LYS A 277 14.24 -14.66 27.43
N ILE A 278 14.99 -14.79 28.53
CA ILE A 278 15.86 -13.73 29.08
C ILE A 278 16.96 -13.27 28.09
N PRO A 279 17.71 -14.16 27.38
CA PRO A 279 18.72 -13.73 26.43
C PRO A 279 18.17 -12.88 25.28
N GLU A 280 17.03 -13.29 24.72
CA GLU A 280 16.33 -12.61 23.63
C GLU A 280 15.78 -11.25 24.08
N ALA A 281 15.22 -11.19 25.29
CA ALA A 281 14.75 -9.95 25.90
C ALA A 281 15.88 -8.93 26.07
N VAL A 282 17.04 -9.37 26.58
CA VAL A 282 18.22 -8.53 26.75
C VAL A 282 18.72 -8.01 25.41
N ALA A 283 18.92 -8.88 24.42
CA ALA A 283 19.41 -8.49 23.09
C ALA A 283 18.48 -7.47 22.39
N ALA A 284 17.17 -7.66 22.49
CA ALA A 284 16.18 -6.76 21.89
C ALA A 284 16.15 -5.39 22.58
N LEU A 285 16.18 -5.34 23.92
CA LEU A 285 16.20 -4.07 24.66
C LEU A 285 17.52 -3.30 24.52
N GLU A 286 18.66 -3.99 24.44
CA GLU A 286 19.95 -3.37 24.13
C GLU A 286 19.94 -2.76 22.72
N LYS A 287 19.40 -3.49 21.74
CA LYS A 287 19.27 -2.99 20.36
C LYS A 287 18.35 -1.77 20.29
N PHE A 288 17.19 -1.80 20.96
CA PHE A 288 16.30 -0.64 21.11
C PHE A 288 17.03 0.59 21.69
N LEU A 289 17.73 0.43 22.82
CA LEU A 289 18.48 1.54 23.44
C LEU A 289 19.66 2.03 22.60
N SER A 290 20.29 1.16 21.80
CA SER A 290 21.38 1.56 20.89
C SER A 290 20.89 2.41 19.70
N LEU A 291 19.64 2.21 19.27
CA LEU A 291 19.02 2.94 18.17
C LEU A 291 18.38 4.26 18.65
N ALA A 292 17.80 4.26 19.85
CA ALA A 292 17.08 5.41 20.40
C ALA A 292 17.32 5.58 21.92
N PRO A 293 18.52 6.06 22.33
CA PRO A 293 18.90 6.18 23.75
C PRO A 293 18.04 7.18 24.54
N ASP A 294 17.43 8.14 23.83
CA ASP A 294 16.58 9.23 24.35
C ASP A 294 15.08 8.99 24.09
N HIS A 295 14.67 7.78 23.69
CA HIS A 295 13.26 7.43 23.50
C HIS A 295 12.47 7.56 24.81
N GLU A 296 11.19 7.91 24.76
CA GLU A 296 10.31 8.02 25.95
C GLU A 296 10.29 6.74 26.81
N LYS A 297 10.39 5.56 26.17
CA LYS A 297 10.44 4.24 26.82
C LYS A 297 11.85 3.82 27.28
N ALA A 298 12.90 4.60 26.99
CA ALA A 298 14.28 4.27 27.33
C ALA A 298 14.56 4.13 28.83
N PRO A 299 13.99 4.94 29.75
CA PRO A 299 14.15 4.74 31.19
C PRO A 299 13.59 3.37 31.66
N VAL A 300 12.44 2.96 31.14
CA VAL A 300 11.81 1.68 31.44
C VAL A 300 12.65 0.53 30.89
N ALA A 301 13.12 0.61 29.64
CA ALA A 301 13.98 -0.41 29.05
C ALA A 301 15.31 -0.60 29.81
N LYS A 302 15.89 0.49 30.34
CA LYS A 302 17.10 0.43 31.21
C LYS A 302 16.80 -0.32 32.52
N GLN A 303 15.70 -0.01 33.18
CA GLN A 303 15.28 -0.71 34.41
C GLN A 303 15.01 -2.21 34.17
N LEU A 304 14.36 -2.56 33.05
CA LEU A 304 14.15 -3.95 32.67
C LEU A 304 15.48 -4.67 32.42
N LEU A 305 16.44 -4.07 31.71
CA LEU A 305 17.76 -4.65 31.51
C LEU A 305 18.55 -4.84 32.83
N GLU A 306 18.45 -3.91 33.77
CA GLU A 306 19.07 -4.06 35.09
C GLU A 306 18.45 -5.19 35.93
N TYR A 307 17.16 -5.49 35.72
CA TYR A 307 16.49 -6.61 36.37
C TYR A 307 16.87 -7.96 35.72
N LEU A 308 16.86 -8.03 34.39
CA LEU A 308 17.13 -9.25 33.62
C LEU A 308 18.58 -9.74 33.67
N LYS A 309 19.52 -8.91 34.16
CA LYS A 309 20.96 -9.21 34.26
C LYS A 309 21.42 -9.58 35.68
N LYS A 310 20.48 -9.76 36.62
CA LYS A 310 20.74 -10.17 38.02
C LYS A 310 20.41 -11.64 38.23
#